data_AF-A0A3C1B6A5-F1
#
_entry.id   AF-A0A3C1B6A5-F1
#
_cell.length_a   1.000
_cell.length_b   1.000
_cell.length_c   1.000
_cell.angle_alpha   90.00
_cell.angle_beta   90.00
_cell.angle_gamma   90.00
#
_symmetry.space_group_name_H-M   'P 1'
#
loop_
_entity.id
_entity.type
_entity.pdbx_description
1 polymer ?
#
loop_
_entity_poly.entity_id
_entity_poly.type
_entity_poly.pdbx_seq_one_letter_code
_entity_poly.pdbx_strand_id
1 'polypeptide(L)'
;YNQARGDRVVVWGRAFLDDSLPLATGSWSDVACISQTQDGFCADGVGLAHPEQFIGRVGDRNDKGGYIFKNNDLHIIVNVDTASVIGAADRAGISDIRMESAISTIMDCEDSVAAVDGADKTLAYRNWLGLMKRDLSEEIVKGSETFTRRLNSDIAFTTAQGAPAYLKGRSLMLVRNVGHLMTTPAVLAQDGAEIGEGLLDALCTAMIAMHDL
;
A
#
# COMPACT_ATOMS: atom_id res chain seq x y z
N TYR A 1 7.19 -23.01 3.89
CA TYR A 1 8.17 -21.98 4.29
C TYR A 1 9.56 -22.63 4.26
N ASN A 2 10.57 -21.98 3.67
CA ASN A 2 11.95 -22.46 3.67
C ASN A 2 12.73 -21.61 4.66
N GLN A 3 13.15 -22.21 5.78
CA GLN A 3 13.80 -21.49 6.89
C GLN A 3 15.09 -20.79 6.45
N ALA A 4 16.00 -21.50 5.78
CA ALA A 4 17.29 -20.93 5.35
C ALA A 4 17.13 -19.73 4.41
N ARG A 5 16.06 -19.72 3.58
CA ARG A 5 15.71 -18.53 2.79
C ARG A 5 15.14 -17.43 3.68
N GLY A 6 14.25 -17.76 4.60
CA GLY A 6 13.65 -16.82 5.54
C GLY A 6 14.70 -16.09 6.40
N ASP A 7 15.67 -16.82 6.93
CA ASP A 7 16.76 -16.24 7.73
C ASP A 7 17.55 -15.19 6.93
N ARG A 8 17.82 -15.45 5.65
CA ARG A 8 18.47 -14.49 4.75
C ARG A 8 17.61 -13.25 4.50
N VAL A 9 16.28 -13.41 4.43
CA VAL A 9 15.34 -12.28 4.30
C VAL A 9 15.36 -11.43 5.57
N VAL A 10 15.36 -12.05 6.75
CA VAL A 10 15.46 -11.36 8.04
C VAL A 10 16.77 -10.59 8.14
N VAL A 11 17.91 -11.22 7.83
CA VAL A 11 19.22 -10.55 7.85
C VAL A 11 19.23 -9.33 6.93
N TRP A 12 18.71 -9.46 5.71
CA TRP A 12 18.64 -8.33 4.79
C TRP A 12 17.69 -7.22 5.28
N GLY A 13 16.52 -7.60 5.81
CA GLY A 13 15.56 -6.64 6.37
C GLY A 13 16.13 -5.86 7.54
N ARG A 14 16.90 -6.53 8.42
CA ARG A 14 17.60 -5.89 9.55
C ARG A 14 18.67 -4.91 9.08
N ALA A 15 19.49 -5.30 8.09
CA ALA A 15 20.46 -4.40 7.48
C ALA A 15 19.80 -3.18 6.81
N PHE A 16 18.65 -3.37 6.15
CA PHE A 16 17.86 -2.27 5.62
C PHE A 16 17.40 -1.28 6.71
N LEU A 17 17.02 -1.78 7.90
CA LEU A 17 16.67 -0.94 9.03
C LEU A 17 17.87 -0.21 9.61
N ASP A 18 19.07 -0.80 9.61
CA ASP A 18 20.31 -0.08 9.97
C ASP A 18 20.57 1.11 9.05
N ASP A 19 20.40 0.92 7.74
CA ASP A 19 20.62 1.97 6.75
C ASP A 19 19.55 3.07 6.81
N SER A 20 18.29 2.70 7.06
CA SER A 20 17.15 3.62 6.95
C SER A 20 16.72 4.24 8.27
N LEU A 21 16.89 3.52 9.38
CA LEU A 21 16.44 3.86 10.73
C LEU A 21 17.57 3.58 11.75
N PRO A 22 18.76 4.16 11.57
CA PRO A 22 19.92 3.81 12.39
C PRO A 22 19.63 4.01 13.88
N LEU A 23 20.06 3.06 14.71
CA LEU A 23 20.07 3.22 16.16
C LEU A 23 21.19 4.19 16.56
N ALA A 24 21.03 4.89 17.70
CA ALA A 24 22.07 5.79 18.20
C ALA A 24 23.40 5.03 18.44
N THR A 25 23.31 3.76 18.83
CA THR A 25 24.43 2.83 18.95
C THR A 25 23.96 1.40 18.65
N GLY A 26 24.83 0.57 18.08
CA GLY A 26 24.53 -0.84 17.79
C GLY A 26 23.87 -1.05 16.42
N SER A 27 23.32 -2.24 16.21
CA SER A 27 22.67 -2.64 14.95
C SER A 27 21.33 -3.33 15.24
N TRP A 28 20.37 -3.13 14.34
CA TRP A 28 19.11 -3.84 14.31
C TRP A 28 19.29 -5.36 14.33
N SER A 29 20.39 -5.91 13.78
CA SER A 29 20.65 -7.35 13.77
C SER A 29 20.73 -7.98 15.16
N ASP A 30 21.11 -7.19 16.16
CA ASP A 30 21.31 -7.65 17.54
C ASP A 30 20.10 -7.40 18.44
N VAL A 31 19.13 -6.63 17.97
CA VAL A 31 17.97 -6.19 18.75
C VAL A 31 17.08 -7.37 19.15
N ALA A 32 16.82 -7.48 20.45
CA ALA A 32 15.95 -8.50 21.05
C ALA A 32 14.66 -7.94 21.66
N CYS A 33 14.55 -6.63 21.87
CA CYS A 33 13.36 -5.99 22.38
C CYS A 33 13.16 -4.64 21.72
N ILE A 34 11.94 -4.37 21.28
CA ILE A 34 11.52 -3.06 20.77
C ILE A 34 10.28 -2.58 21.51
N SER A 35 10.27 -1.30 21.88
CA SER A 35 9.23 -0.69 22.70
C SER A 35 9.07 0.80 22.38
N GLN A 36 7.94 1.37 22.82
CA GLN A 36 7.80 2.81 22.95
C GLN A 36 7.91 3.20 24.43
N THR A 37 8.72 4.20 24.71
CA THR A 37 8.90 4.84 26.03
C THR A 37 8.37 6.28 25.99
N GLN A 38 8.49 7.02 27.10
CA GLN A 38 8.14 8.44 27.12
C GLN A 38 9.02 9.28 26.18
N ASP A 39 10.25 8.83 25.93
CA ASP A 39 11.23 9.52 25.06
C ASP A 39 11.12 9.08 23.59
N GLY A 40 10.17 8.20 23.25
CA GLY A 40 9.93 7.70 21.90
C GLY A 40 10.28 6.23 21.72
N PHE A 41 10.62 5.83 20.50
CA PHE A 41 10.99 4.46 20.16
C PHE A 41 12.32 4.05 20.81
N CYS A 42 12.38 2.81 21.28
CA CYS A 42 13.52 2.24 21.97
C CYS A 42 13.72 0.77 21.57
N ALA A 43 14.96 0.43 21.18
CA ALA A 43 15.42 -0.93 20.90
C ALA A 43 16.51 -1.29 21.91
N ASP A 44 16.27 -2.30 22.76
CA ASP A 44 17.19 -2.74 23.83
C ASP A 44 17.74 -1.60 24.73
N GLY A 45 16.91 -0.59 25.01
CA GLY A 45 17.32 0.58 25.81
C GLY A 45 17.95 1.72 24.98
N VAL A 46 18.11 1.54 23.67
CA VAL A 46 18.75 2.50 22.76
C VAL A 46 17.70 3.13 21.83
N GLY A 47 17.74 4.46 21.69
CA GLY A 47 16.89 5.18 20.73
C GLY A 47 17.42 5.14 19.30
N LEU A 48 16.66 5.73 18.37
CA LEU A 48 17.16 6.03 17.02
C LEU A 48 18.26 7.11 17.08
N ALA A 49 19.20 7.08 16.14
CA ALA A 49 20.15 8.17 15.92
C ALA A 49 19.43 9.46 15.49
N HIS A 50 18.28 9.31 14.82
CA HIS A 50 17.38 10.37 14.40
C HIS A 50 15.99 10.15 15.01
N PRO A 51 15.75 10.61 16.26
CA PRO A 51 14.51 10.35 17.00
C PRO A 51 13.23 10.78 16.28
N GLU A 52 13.31 11.83 15.46
CA GLU A 52 12.21 12.36 14.64
C GLU A 52 11.70 11.38 13.58
N GLN A 53 12.48 10.35 13.24
CA GLN A 53 12.02 9.31 12.33
C GLN A 53 10.89 8.47 12.93
N PHE A 54 10.74 8.42 14.25
CA PHE A 54 9.62 7.70 14.88
C PHE A 54 8.33 8.52 14.84
N ILE A 55 7.30 7.98 14.18
CA ILE A 55 6.04 8.67 13.94
C ILE A 55 4.95 8.20 14.90
N GLY A 56 4.96 6.93 15.30
CA GLY A 56 3.93 6.37 16.18
C GLY A 56 3.83 4.85 16.11
N ARG A 57 2.70 4.30 16.57
CA ARG A 57 2.47 2.85 16.64
C ARG A 57 1.09 2.45 16.16
N VAL A 58 1.01 1.28 15.54
CA VAL A 58 -0.24 0.59 15.21
C VAL A 58 -0.57 -0.39 16.31
N GLY A 59 -1.71 -0.20 16.97
CA GLY A 59 -2.16 -1.00 18.11
C GLY A 59 -1.38 -0.72 19.40
N ASP A 60 -1.95 -1.11 20.56
CA ASP A 60 -1.44 -0.70 21.88
C ASP A 60 -0.65 -1.80 22.62
N ARG A 61 -0.51 -2.98 21.98
CA ARG A 61 0.21 -4.11 22.56
C ARG A 61 1.63 -4.21 22.00
N ASN A 62 2.59 -4.55 22.85
CA ASN A 62 3.98 -4.72 22.42
C ASN A 62 4.24 -6.10 21.78
N ASP A 63 3.34 -7.07 21.98
CA ASP A 63 3.43 -8.42 21.40
C ASP A 63 2.66 -8.55 20.07
N LYS A 64 1.83 -7.56 19.72
CA LYS A 64 1.04 -7.53 18.49
C LYS A 64 0.71 -6.10 18.05
N GLY A 65 1.20 -5.70 16.87
CA GLY A 65 1.02 -4.35 16.33
C GLY A 65 2.15 -3.96 15.39
N GLY A 66 2.60 -2.71 15.47
CA GLY A 66 3.82 -2.26 14.78
C GLY A 66 4.25 -0.85 15.16
N TYR A 67 5.51 -0.52 14.85
CA TYR A 67 6.09 0.80 15.02
C TYR A 67 6.25 1.46 13.65
N ILE A 68 5.78 2.69 13.54
CA ILE A 68 5.78 3.47 12.30
C ILE A 68 6.93 4.45 12.35
N PHE A 69 7.71 4.44 11.29
CA PHE A 69 8.81 5.35 11.06
C PHE A 69 8.66 6.06 9.73
N LYS A 70 9.41 7.15 9.55
CA LYS A 70 9.48 7.91 8.32
C LYS A 70 10.94 8.21 7.97
N ASN A 71 11.33 7.86 6.74
CA ASN A 71 12.64 8.17 6.18
C ASN A 71 12.46 8.64 4.73
N ASN A 72 13.08 9.77 4.36
CA ASN A 72 12.94 10.38 3.02
C ASN A 72 11.48 10.48 2.53
N ASP A 73 10.61 10.96 3.42
CA ASP A 73 9.17 11.09 3.20
C ASP A 73 8.36 9.80 2.99
N LEU A 74 8.97 8.63 3.10
CA LEU A 74 8.30 7.33 3.03
C LEU A 74 8.17 6.67 4.39
N HIS A 75 7.03 6.02 4.61
CA HIS A 75 6.77 5.30 5.85
C HIS A 75 7.29 3.86 5.83
N ILE A 76 7.80 3.44 6.97
CA ILE A 76 8.24 2.07 7.25
C ILE A 76 7.49 1.60 8.50
N ILE A 77 6.80 0.47 8.43
CA ILE A 77 6.14 -0.13 9.59
C ILE A 77 6.86 -1.43 9.94
N VAL A 78 7.52 -1.44 11.09
CA VAL A 78 8.09 -2.66 11.68
C VAL A 78 6.98 -3.35 12.46
N ASN A 79 6.42 -4.42 11.89
CA ASN A 79 5.33 -5.17 12.48
C ASN A 79 5.85 -6.15 13.53
N VAL A 80 5.11 -6.27 14.63
CA VAL A 80 5.37 -7.23 15.70
C VAL A 80 4.18 -8.16 15.81
N ASP A 81 4.44 -9.46 15.75
CA ASP A 81 3.47 -10.49 16.10
C ASP A 81 4.23 -11.73 16.58
N THR A 82 4.43 -11.83 17.89
CA THR A 82 5.19 -12.92 18.52
C THR A 82 4.52 -14.27 18.38
N ALA A 83 3.22 -14.31 18.04
CA ALA A 83 2.48 -15.54 17.78
C ALA A 83 2.58 -15.99 16.31
N SER A 84 3.06 -15.12 15.40
CA SER A 84 3.28 -15.47 14.00
C SER A 84 4.47 -16.41 13.83
N VAL A 85 4.47 -17.21 12.76
CA VAL A 85 5.56 -18.15 12.46
C VAL A 85 6.92 -17.44 12.35
N ILE A 86 6.94 -16.24 11.76
CA ILE A 86 8.17 -15.45 11.58
C ILE A 86 8.55 -14.75 12.88
N GLY A 87 7.60 -14.06 13.53
CA GLY A 87 7.86 -13.32 14.76
C GLY A 87 8.28 -14.22 15.92
N ALA A 88 7.76 -15.45 16.00
CA ALA A 88 8.19 -16.42 17.01
C ALA A 88 9.65 -16.89 16.82
N ALA A 89 10.21 -16.76 15.61
CA ALA A 89 11.59 -17.09 15.29
C ALA A 89 12.53 -15.87 15.35
N ASP A 90 11.98 -14.64 15.39
CA ASP A 90 12.71 -13.39 15.50
C ASP A 90 12.92 -12.99 16.97
N ARG A 91 14.13 -12.57 17.31
CA ARG A 91 14.52 -12.25 18.70
C ARG A 91 13.68 -11.13 19.31
N ALA A 92 13.21 -10.17 18.51
CA ALA A 92 12.40 -9.04 18.94
C ALA A 92 10.92 -9.18 18.58
N GLY A 93 10.48 -10.36 18.11
CA GLY A 93 9.10 -10.59 17.72
C GLY A 93 8.70 -9.95 16.37
N ILE A 94 9.67 -9.46 15.59
CA ILE A 94 9.39 -8.79 14.31
C ILE A 94 8.85 -9.83 13.33
N SER A 95 7.62 -9.61 12.87
CA SER A 95 6.93 -10.52 11.97
C SER A 95 7.04 -10.10 10.50
N ASP A 96 7.22 -8.79 10.24
CA ASP A 96 7.35 -8.24 8.89
C ASP A 96 7.86 -6.78 8.92
N ILE A 97 8.39 -6.31 7.80
CA ILE A 97 8.74 -4.90 7.56
C ILE A 97 7.89 -4.42 6.37
N ARG A 98 6.86 -3.62 6.66
CA ARG A 98 5.95 -3.11 5.64
C ARG A 98 6.41 -1.75 5.14
N MET A 99 6.63 -1.68 3.83
CA MET A 99 7.11 -0.49 3.13
C MET A 99 5.95 0.26 2.48
N GLU A 100 5.86 1.58 2.70
CA GLU A 100 5.13 2.44 1.77
C GLU A 100 5.82 2.39 0.41
N SER A 101 5.05 2.02 -0.63
CA SER A 101 5.62 1.60 -1.92
C SER A 101 4.98 2.36 -3.09
N ALA A 102 3.91 1.82 -3.68
CA ALA A 102 3.21 2.47 -4.79
C ALA A 102 2.44 3.69 -4.27
N ILE A 103 3.10 4.85 -4.23
CA ILE A 103 2.50 6.14 -3.85
C ILE A 103 1.42 6.54 -4.86
N SER A 104 1.68 6.24 -6.14
CA SER A 104 0.74 6.42 -7.24
C SER A 104 0.65 5.18 -8.13
N THR A 105 -0.54 4.93 -8.68
CA THR A 105 -0.84 3.85 -9.63
C THR A 105 -1.62 4.42 -10.79
N ILE A 106 -1.20 4.09 -12.01
CA ILE A 106 -1.93 4.43 -13.23
C ILE A 106 -2.88 3.28 -13.56
N MET A 107 -4.17 3.54 -13.50
CA MET A 107 -5.23 2.65 -13.98
C MET A 107 -5.34 2.84 -15.49
N ASP A 108 -4.91 1.83 -16.23
CA ASP A 108 -4.63 1.96 -17.65
C ASP A 108 -5.84 1.59 -18.52
N CYS A 109 -6.21 2.49 -19.44
CA CYS A 109 -7.21 2.27 -20.49
C CYS A 109 -6.57 2.28 -21.90
N GLU A 110 -5.24 2.30 -21.99
CA GLU A 110 -4.49 2.41 -23.24
C GLU A 110 -3.68 1.12 -23.51
N ASP A 111 -2.35 1.19 -23.54
CA ASP A 111 -1.51 0.16 -24.17
C ASP A 111 -1.50 -1.20 -23.45
N SER A 112 -1.91 -1.27 -22.16
CA SER A 112 -1.94 -2.54 -21.43
C SER A 112 -3.27 -3.30 -21.56
N VAL A 113 -4.25 -2.77 -22.30
CA VAL A 113 -5.58 -3.39 -22.45
C VAL A 113 -5.97 -3.49 -23.93
N ALA A 114 -6.86 -4.44 -24.23
CA ALA A 114 -7.55 -4.49 -25.51
C ALA A 114 -9.01 -4.12 -25.27
N ALA A 115 -9.42 -2.93 -25.70
CA ALA A 115 -10.80 -2.47 -25.60
C ALA A 115 -11.27 -1.89 -26.94
N VAL A 116 -11.90 -2.74 -27.76
CA VAL A 116 -12.08 -2.44 -29.19
C VAL A 116 -13.51 -2.02 -29.56
N ASP A 117 -14.45 -2.14 -28.62
CA ASP A 117 -15.84 -1.75 -28.82
C ASP A 117 -16.49 -1.20 -27.54
N GLY A 118 -17.77 -0.83 -27.64
CA GLY A 118 -18.53 -0.26 -26.52
C GLY A 118 -18.67 -1.20 -25.32
N ALA A 119 -18.70 -2.53 -25.52
CA ALA A 119 -18.79 -3.48 -24.42
C ALA A 119 -17.47 -3.51 -23.64
N ASP A 120 -16.33 -3.53 -24.32
CA ASP A 120 -15.02 -3.50 -23.67
C ASP A 120 -14.78 -2.18 -22.94
N LYS A 121 -15.10 -1.03 -23.57
CA LYS A 121 -14.98 0.28 -22.90
C LYS A 121 -15.86 0.34 -21.64
N THR A 122 -17.05 -0.24 -21.69
CA THR A 122 -17.94 -0.34 -20.52
C THR A 122 -17.29 -1.16 -19.40
N LEU A 123 -16.54 -2.22 -19.69
CA LEU A 123 -15.82 -2.99 -18.67
C LEU A 123 -14.73 -2.16 -18.01
N ALA A 124 -13.91 -1.45 -18.79
CA ALA A 124 -12.87 -0.55 -18.26
C ALA A 124 -13.48 0.54 -17.37
N TYR A 125 -14.53 1.22 -17.84
CA TYR A 125 -15.21 2.27 -17.09
C TYR A 125 -15.89 1.74 -15.82
N ARG A 126 -16.43 0.51 -15.84
CA ARG A 126 -17.02 -0.11 -14.66
C ARG A 126 -15.98 -0.37 -13.57
N ASN A 127 -14.79 -0.84 -13.94
CA ASN A 127 -13.70 -1.02 -12.99
C ASN A 127 -13.25 0.33 -12.41
N TRP A 128 -13.08 1.35 -13.26
CA TRP A 128 -12.78 2.71 -12.82
C TRP A 128 -13.85 3.27 -11.87
N LEU A 129 -15.13 3.04 -12.18
CA LEU A 129 -16.26 3.44 -11.32
C LEU A 129 -16.23 2.76 -9.96
N GLY A 130 -15.95 1.45 -9.92
CA GLY A 130 -15.82 0.73 -8.66
C GLY A 130 -14.65 1.24 -7.82
N LEU A 131 -13.56 1.67 -8.45
CA LEU A 131 -12.42 2.29 -7.76
C LEU A 131 -12.81 3.66 -7.16
N MET A 132 -13.47 4.53 -7.93
CA MET A 132 -13.89 5.86 -7.46
C MET A 132 -14.97 5.79 -6.38
N LYS A 133 -15.89 4.82 -6.46
CA LYS A 133 -16.90 4.55 -5.41
C LYS A 133 -16.35 3.77 -4.22
N ARG A 134 -15.13 3.24 -4.34
CA ARG A 134 -14.46 2.38 -3.36
C ARG A 134 -15.19 1.06 -3.05
N ASP A 135 -15.98 0.57 -3.99
CA ASP A 135 -16.76 -0.67 -3.85
C ASP A 135 -16.30 -1.81 -4.79
N LEU A 136 -15.24 -1.59 -5.58
CA LEU A 136 -14.64 -2.64 -6.41
C LEU A 136 -14.21 -3.84 -5.54
N SER A 137 -14.65 -5.03 -5.95
CA SER A 137 -14.32 -6.27 -5.26
C SER A 137 -14.33 -7.46 -6.21
N GLU A 138 -13.59 -8.50 -5.84
CA GLU A 138 -13.48 -9.75 -6.60
C GLU A 138 -13.42 -10.94 -5.64
N GLU A 139 -14.09 -12.04 -5.98
CA GLU A 139 -13.94 -13.31 -5.25
C GLU A 139 -12.73 -14.08 -5.76
N ILE A 140 -11.86 -14.48 -4.83
CA ILE A 140 -10.61 -15.19 -5.14
C ILE A 140 -10.64 -16.55 -4.48
N VAL A 141 -10.37 -17.59 -5.28
CA VAL A 141 -10.23 -18.97 -4.81
C VAL A 141 -8.75 -19.31 -4.67
N LYS A 142 -8.34 -19.73 -3.47
CA LYS A 142 -6.98 -20.19 -3.16
C LYS A 142 -7.04 -21.55 -2.49
N GLY A 143 -6.83 -22.61 -3.27
CA GLY A 143 -7.02 -23.98 -2.80
C GLY A 143 -8.49 -24.24 -2.52
N SER A 144 -8.83 -24.58 -1.27
CA SER A 144 -10.22 -24.80 -0.83
C SER A 144 -10.88 -23.56 -0.21
N GLU A 145 -10.16 -22.45 -0.09
CA GLU A 145 -10.67 -21.22 0.53
C GLU A 145 -11.10 -20.22 -0.54
N THR A 146 -12.26 -19.61 -0.34
CA THR A 146 -12.74 -18.46 -1.13
C THR A 146 -12.81 -17.25 -0.23
N PHE A 147 -12.26 -16.12 -0.69
CA PHE A 147 -12.35 -14.85 0.02
C PHE A 147 -12.58 -13.69 -0.95
N THR A 148 -13.21 -12.62 -0.47
CA THR A 148 -13.43 -11.41 -1.26
C THR A 148 -12.27 -10.44 -1.09
N ARG A 149 -11.59 -10.11 -2.19
CA ARG A 149 -10.62 -9.01 -2.23
C ARG A 149 -11.36 -7.69 -2.42
N ARG A 150 -10.97 -6.68 -1.63
CA ARG A 150 -11.50 -5.31 -1.66
C ARG A 150 -10.36 -4.31 -1.50
N LEU A 151 -10.64 -3.03 -1.75
CA LEU A 151 -9.70 -1.94 -1.46
C LEU A 151 -9.40 -1.88 0.05
N ASN A 152 -8.11 -1.75 0.40
CA ASN A 152 -7.68 -1.62 1.80
C ASN A 152 -8.22 -0.33 2.43
N SER A 153 -8.49 -0.35 3.74
CA SER A 153 -8.78 0.87 4.51
C SER A 153 -7.52 1.69 4.77
N ASP A 154 -7.69 2.94 5.22
CA ASP A 154 -6.60 3.71 5.82
C ASP A 154 -6.08 2.99 7.09
N ILE A 155 -4.81 3.18 7.41
CA ILE A 155 -4.15 2.56 8.57
C ILE A 155 -4.26 3.53 9.74
N ALA A 156 -5.08 3.19 10.73
CA ALA A 156 -5.17 3.95 11.98
C ALA A 156 -3.94 3.68 12.87
N PHE A 157 -3.41 4.73 13.49
CA PHE A 157 -2.28 4.63 14.41
C PHE A 157 -2.31 5.72 15.48
N THR A 158 -1.54 5.51 16.54
CA THR A 158 -1.32 6.48 17.61
C THR A 158 0.03 7.14 17.39
N THR A 159 0.09 8.46 17.29
CA THR A 159 1.35 9.20 17.09
C THR A 159 2.30 9.01 18.28
N ALA A 160 3.57 9.36 18.10
CA ALA A 160 4.55 9.35 19.20
C ALA A 160 4.10 10.21 20.39
N GLN A 161 3.29 11.25 20.15
CA GLN A 161 2.70 12.14 21.17
C GLN A 161 1.36 11.64 21.74
N GLY A 162 0.88 10.48 21.31
CA GLY A 162 -0.35 9.87 21.81
C GLY A 162 -1.65 10.32 21.12
N ALA A 163 -1.57 11.07 20.01
CA ALA A 163 -2.76 11.50 19.27
C ALA A 163 -3.20 10.45 18.23
N PRO A 164 -4.51 10.32 17.93
CA PRO A 164 -4.96 9.47 16.83
C PRO A 164 -4.59 10.08 15.47
N ALA A 165 -4.14 9.24 14.55
CA ALA A 165 -3.78 9.63 13.18
C ALA A 165 -4.03 8.47 12.18
N TYR A 166 -3.93 8.78 10.88
CA TYR A 166 -4.16 7.83 9.80
C TYR A 166 -3.09 7.95 8.70
N LEU A 167 -2.61 6.82 8.20
CA LEU A 167 -1.88 6.73 6.93
C LEU A 167 -2.84 6.29 5.82
N LYS A 168 -2.66 6.82 4.61
CA LYS A 168 -3.42 6.37 3.45
C LYS A 168 -3.05 4.92 3.15
N GLY A 169 -4.05 4.03 3.12
CA GLY A 169 -3.83 2.60 2.88
C GLY A 169 -3.89 2.19 1.41
N ARG A 170 -4.02 3.18 0.52
CA ARG A 170 -4.21 3.01 -0.92
C ARG A 170 -3.33 4.02 -1.65
N SER A 171 -2.87 3.63 -2.82
CA SER A 171 -2.17 4.50 -3.76
C SER A 171 -3.09 5.63 -4.23
N LEU A 172 -2.50 6.79 -4.53
CA LEU A 172 -3.12 7.78 -5.40
C LEU A 172 -3.37 7.14 -6.77
N MET A 173 -4.55 7.33 -7.35
CA MET A 173 -4.91 6.73 -8.63
C MET A 173 -4.88 7.80 -9.72
N LEU A 174 -4.14 7.52 -10.79
CA LEU A 174 -4.27 8.20 -12.08
C LEU A 174 -5.08 7.29 -13.01
N VAL A 175 -5.68 7.87 -14.04
CA VAL A 175 -6.28 7.12 -15.15
C VAL A 175 -5.59 7.52 -16.43
N ARG A 176 -5.09 6.53 -17.19
CA ARG A 176 -4.46 6.77 -18.50
C ARG A 176 -5.51 6.52 -19.58
N ASN A 177 -6.06 7.61 -20.08
CA ASN A 177 -6.93 7.62 -21.24
C ASN A 177 -6.12 7.34 -22.51
N VAL A 178 -6.78 6.87 -23.55
CA VAL A 178 -6.15 6.73 -24.87
C VAL A 178 -5.82 8.09 -25.48
N GLY A 179 -4.80 8.11 -26.35
CA GLY A 179 -4.43 9.28 -27.14
C GLY A 179 -5.45 9.69 -28.20
N HIS A 180 -5.05 10.61 -29.08
CA HIS A 180 -5.97 11.25 -30.06
C HIS A 180 -6.18 10.48 -31.37
N LEU A 181 -5.58 9.30 -31.52
CA LEU A 181 -5.55 8.58 -32.81
C LEU A 181 -6.84 7.83 -33.12
N MET A 182 -7.34 7.05 -32.16
CA MET A 182 -8.38 6.06 -32.40
C MET A 182 -9.78 6.67 -32.33
N THR A 183 -10.68 6.13 -33.16
CA THR A 183 -12.12 6.28 -33.01
C THR A 183 -12.71 4.99 -32.44
N THR A 184 -13.96 5.05 -31.98
CA THR A 184 -14.65 3.86 -31.48
C THR A 184 -16.12 3.82 -31.89
N PRO A 185 -16.66 2.64 -32.23
CA PRO A 185 -18.08 2.45 -32.55
C PRO A 185 -18.99 2.55 -31.32
N ALA A 186 -18.45 2.78 -30.11
CA ALA A 186 -19.23 2.89 -28.89
C ALA A 186 -20.28 4.03 -28.94
N VAL A 187 -19.97 5.11 -29.68
CA VAL A 187 -20.88 6.24 -29.92
C VAL A 187 -20.72 6.68 -31.36
N LEU A 188 -21.84 6.88 -32.06
CA LEU A 188 -21.87 7.43 -33.40
C LEU A 188 -22.36 8.88 -33.37
N ALA A 189 -21.71 9.74 -34.17
CA ALA A 189 -22.15 11.08 -34.46
C ALA A 189 -23.42 11.07 -35.35
N GLN A 190 -24.03 12.25 -35.54
CA GLN A 190 -25.28 12.38 -36.30
C GLN A 190 -25.16 11.92 -37.76
N ASP A 191 -23.98 12.02 -38.35
CA ASP A 191 -23.65 11.57 -39.70
C ASP A 191 -23.24 10.08 -39.77
N GLY A 192 -23.22 9.37 -38.64
CA GLY A 192 -22.85 7.97 -38.52
C GLY A 192 -21.35 7.73 -38.33
N ALA A 193 -20.51 8.76 -38.22
CA ALA A 193 -19.09 8.61 -37.92
C ALA A 193 -18.85 8.17 -36.47
N GLU A 194 -17.82 7.36 -36.25
CA GLU A 194 -17.37 6.99 -34.90
C GLU A 194 -16.80 8.20 -34.15
N ILE A 195 -17.04 8.27 -32.84
CA ILE A 195 -16.44 9.32 -32.00
C ILE A 195 -14.95 9.06 -31.79
N GLY A 196 -14.16 10.13 -31.59
CA GLY A 196 -12.79 10.01 -31.12
C GLY A 196 -12.74 9.39 -29.71
N GLU A 197 -11.98 8.29 -29.57
CA GLU A 197 -11.99 7.48 -28.36
C GLU A 197 -11.41 8.23 -27.15
N GLY A 198 -10.33 9.00 -27.33
CA GLY A 198 -9.76 9.81 -26.25
C GLY A 198 -10.71 10.89 -25.70
N LEU A 199 -11.62 11.40 -26.53
CA LEU A 199 -12.66 12.34 -26.07
C LEU A 199 -13.73 11.62 -25.25
N LEU A 200 -14.13 10.42 -25.68
CA LEU A 200 -15.05 9.56 -24.93
C LEU A 200 -14.45 9.19 -23.56
N ASP A 201 -13.17 8.81 -23.53
CA ASP A 201 -12.45 8.54 -22.29
C ASP A 201 -12.45 9.76 -21.36
N ALA A 202 -12.09 10.94 -21.87
CA ALA A 202 -12.05 12.17 -21.08
C ALA A 202 -13.41 12.50 -20.46
N LEU A 203 -14.50 12.32 -21.21
CA LEU A 203 -15.86 12.49 -20.70
C LEU A 203 -16.18 11.48 -19.60
N CYS A 204 -16.02 10.19 -19.89
CA CYS A 204 -16.45 9.11 -19.00
C CYS A 204 -15.60 9.05 -17.72
N THR A 205 -14.27 9.07 -17.86
CA THR A 205 -13.36 8.92 -16.72
C THR A 205 -13.41 10.12 -15.77
N ALA A 206 -13.54 11.34 -16.28
CA ALA A 206 -13.73 12.54 -15.46
C ALA A 206 -15.09 12.54 -14.75
N MET A 207 -16.16 12.17 -15.45
CA MET A 207 -17.49 12.05 -14.84
C MET A 207 -17.50 11.02 -13.71
N ILE A 208 -16.85 9.88 -13.92
CA ILE A 208 -16.72 8.82 -12.92
C ILE A 208 -15.88 9.27 -11.72
N ALA A 209 -14.80 10.04 -11.95
CA ALA A 209 -13.94 10.54 -10.89
C ALA A 209 -14.66 11.51 -9.93
N MET A 210 -15.78 12.10 -10.33
CA MET A 210 -16.63 12.93 -9.45
C MET A 210 -17.16 12.17 -8.23
N HIS A 211 -17.14 10.83 -8.20
CA HIS A 211 -17.53 10.05 -7.03
C HIS A 211 -16.53 10.14 -5.86
N ASP A 212 -15.27 10.53 -6.12
CA ASP A 212 -14.23 10.65 -5.08
C ASP A 212 -14.05 12.10 -4.55
N LEU A 213 -14.56 13.11 -5.30
CA LEU A 213 -14.52 14.54 -4.95
C LEU A 213 -15.63 14.94 -3.97
#